data_AF-A0A2E7RHX4-F1
#
_entry.id   AF-A0A2E7RHX4-F1
#
_cell.length_a   1.000
_cell.length_b   1.000
_cell.length_c   1.000
_cell.angle_alpha   90.00
_cell.angle_beta   90.00
_cell.angle_gamma   90.00
#
_symmetry.space_group_name_H-M   'P 1'
#
loop_
_entity.id
_entity.type
_entity.pdbx_description
1 polymer ?
#
loop_
_entity_poly.entity_id
_entity_poly.type
_entity_poly.pdbx_seq_one_letter_code
_entity_poly.pdbx_strand_id
1 'polypeptide(L)'
;MRFLNFVWILGLLTPLLPAQIDIEEGPIPGRLYSRDLATNQAVVPISGKVVVPNCDRIHLVVNQDGIPWSSDVANLDYSNGDPPFVFKPTIEAGLRNYSFELLLESGGQTQRAIFVDHIVCGDVFLINGQSNAVASDYHNEGLGNQNQTPWVRSYGSSSLVEQEVVSDAKWHIADGIQVYASGTVGAWGLRAASLISDRFQIPIGLLNGAVGGTTVSQHARDDIQPENLSTIYGRLLYRAREAGIDQTVRGLLWHQGESDGPTPPADYIAAWRELRNDWLYDYPALEHLFVFQVRRGCGISNMKIREIQRTCGDFFSDVTVLPTAGINEHDGCHFTYSGYRRMGNWMAAAIAKRLYGVTISDKKLPPNLKEARFTSPTHDEIELVFRSTNQTLVLDPGVESYMSLGAGINESVVSASTSPGRIILTLSGSTAATEIIYRGHMGAGPWIKNSDGVGAFTFRVPIIP
;
A
#
# COMPACT_ATOMS: atom_id res chain seq x y z
N MET A 1 -49.93 -48.37 0.62
CA MET A 1 -49.72 -46.91 0.44
C MET A 1 -48.24 -46.60 0.58
N ARG A 2 -47.73 -45.68 -0.25
CA ARG A 2 -46.33 -45.21 -0.40
C ARG A 2 -45.50 -45.93 -1.47
N PHE A 3 -45.68 -45.46 -2.70
CA PHE A 3 -44.73 -45.59 -3.81
C PHE A 3 -43.50 -44.71 -3.52
N LEU A 4 -42.29 -45.26 -3.69
CA LEU A 4 -41.06 -44.47 -3.82
C LEU A 4 -40.83 -44.17 -5.30
N ASN A 5 -40.94 -42.90 -5.68
CA ASN A 5 -40.47 -42.41 -6.98
C ASN A 5 -38.98 -42.09 -6.87
N PHE A 6 -38.15 -42.89 -7.55
CA PHE A 6 -36.76 -42.51 -7.85
C PHE A 6 -36.77 -41.57 -9.07
N VAL A 7 -36.51 -40.28 -8.82
CA VAL A 7 -36.23 -39.32 -9.89
C VAL A 7 -34.74 -39.42 -10.21
N TRP A 8 -34.41 -40.03 -11.36
CA TRP A 8 -33.08 -39.94 -11.94
C TRP A 8 -32.90 -38.54 -12.53
N ILE A 9 -32.09 -37.70 -11.88
CA ILE A 9 -31.62 -36.46 -12.47
C ILE A 9 -30.49 -36.85 -13.44
N LEU A 10 -30.80 -36.96 -14.73
CA LEU A 10 -29.78 -36.96 -15.79
C LEU A 10 -29.17 -35.56 -15.81
N GLY A 11 -27.95 -35.42 -15.28
CA GLY A 11 -27.12 -34.25 -15.52
C GLY A 11 -26.76 -34.19 -17.00
N LEU A 12 -27.26 -33.18 -17.71
CA LEU A 12 -26.78 -32.82 -19.04
C LEU A 12 -25.33 -32.35 -18.90
N LEU A 13 -24.38 -33.27 -19.11
CA LEU A 13 -23.00 -32.93 -19.42
C LEU A 13 -23.01 -32.26 -20.80
N THR A 14 -23.05 -30.93 -20.82
CA THR A 14 -22.72 -30.18 -22.03
C THR A 14 -21.28 -30.51 -22.39
N PRO A 15 -20.99 -31.09 -23.57
CA PRO A 15 -19.63 -31.33 -23.98
C PRO A 15 -18.91 -29.98 -24.05
N LEU A 16 -17.79 -29.86 -23.35
CA LEU A 16 -16.86 -28.75 -23.52
C LEU A 16 -16.43 -28.77 -24.99
N LEU A 17 -16.80 -27.73 -25.73
CA LEU A 17 -16.27 -27.53 -27.07
C LEU A 17 -14.74 -27.41 -26.95
N PRO A 18 -13.97 -28.04 -27.85
CA PRO A 18 -12.53 -27.87 -27.87
C PRO A 18 -12.18 -26.38 -28.03
N ALA A 19 -11.10 -25.94 -27.38
CA ALA A 19 -10.63 -24.56 -27.48
C ALA A 19 -10.36 -24.23 -28.96
N GLN A 20 -10.88 -23.10 -29.44
CA GLN A 20 -10.68 -22.66 -30.83
C GLN A 20 -9.37 -21.88 -31.01
N ILE A 21 -8.87 -21.31 -29.92
CA ILE A 21 -7.67 -20.50 -29.85
C ILE A 21 -6.85 -21.00 -28.66
N ASP A 22 -5.55 -21.17 -28.87
CA ASP A 22 -4.56 -21.37 -27.82
C ASP A 22 -3.90 -20.01 -27.53
N ILE A 23 -4.17 -19.43 -26.35
CA ILE A 23 -3.66 -18.10 -25.96
C ILE A 23 -2.30 -18.26 -25.30
N GLU A 24 -1.30 -17.57 -25.85
CA GLU A 24 0.04 -17.48 -25.27
C GLU A 24 0.13 -16.28 -24.29
N GLU A 25 -0.46 -15.14 -24.66
CA GLU A 25 -0.55 -13.94 -23.83
C GLU A 25 -1.89 -13.24 -24.07
N GLY A 26 -2.52 -12.72 -23.01
CA GLY A 26 -3.77 -11.99 -23.16
C GLY A 26 -4.30 -11.40 -21.85
N PRO A 27 -5.36 -10.57 -21.93
CA PRO A 27 -6.04 -10.07 -20.76
C PRO A 27 -6.75 -11.20 -20.01
N ILE A 28 -6.82 -11.07 -18.70
CA ILE A 28 -7.67 -11.89 -17.82
C ILE A 28 -8.71 -10.98 -17.15
N PRO A 29 -9.91 -11.48 -16.81
CA PRO A 29 -10.96 -10.66 -16.25
C PRO A 29 -10.49 -9.88 -15.01
N GLY A 30 -10.84 -8.60 -14.95
CA GLY A 30 -10.50 -7.75 -13.82
C GLY A 30 -9.04 -7.26 -13.80
N ARG A 31 -8.19 -7.63 -14.77
CA ARG A 31 -6.79 -7.19 -14.79
C ARG A 31 -6.66 -5.67 -14.85
N LEU A 32 -5.72 -5.16 -14.07
CA LEU A 32 -5.20 -3.81 -14.20
C LEU A 32 -3.89 -3.86 -14.99
N TYR A 33 -3.80 -3.03 -16.01
CA TYR A 33 -2.56 -2.76 -16.73
C TYR A 33 -1.99 -1.42 -16.26
N SER A 34 -0.72 -1.42 -15.86
CA SER A 34 -0.08 -0.19 -15.39
C SER A 34 0.09 0.78 -16.56
N ARG A 35 -0.31 2.03 -16.36
CA ARG A 35 -0.15 3.09 -17.36
C ARG A 35 1.31 3.52 -17.45
N ASP A 36 1.72 3.91 -18.65
CA ASP A 36 2.87 4.76 -18.85
C ASP A 36 2.53 6.19 -18.42
N LEU A 37 3.41 6.81 -17.62
CA LEU A 37 3.14 8.11 -17.01
C LEU A 37 3.20 9.28 -18.01
N ALA A 38 3.89 9.11 -19.15
CA ALA A 38 4.02 10.15 -20.16
C ALA A 38 2.83 10.18 -21.12
N THR A 39 2.33 9.01 -21.49
CA THR A 39 1.23 8.82 -22.45
C THR A 39 -0.12 8.64 -21.77
N ASN A 40 -0.15 8.28 -20.48
CA ASN A 40 -1.35 7.90 -19.74
C ASN A 40 -2.07 6.67 -20.34
N GLN A 41 -1.33 5.79 -21.01
CA GLN A 41 -1.84 4.60 -21.72
C GLN A 41 -1.11 3.34 -21.29
N ALA A 42 -1.71 2.18 -21.56
CA ALA A 42 -1.06 0.89 -21.47
C ALA A 42 -1.28 0.08 -22.75
N VAL A 43 -0.26 -0.68 -23.15
CA VAL A 43 -0.40 -1.71 -24.19
C VAL A 43 -0.96 -2.98 -23.56
N VAL A 44 -1.96 -3.57 -24.19
CA VAL A 44 -2.51 -4.88 -23.80
C VAL A 44 -2.04 -5.89 -24.85
N PRO A 45 -0.94 -6.62 -24.62
CA PRO A 45 -0.48 -7.64 -25.56
C PRO A 45 -1.47 -8.81 -25.61
N ILE A 46 -1.77 -9.27 -26.82
CA ILE A 46 -2.62 -10.43 -27.08
C ILE A 46 -1.95 -11.26 -28.17
N SER A 47 -1.57 -12.50 -27.86
CA SER A 47 -0.95 -13.42 -28.82
C SER A 47 -1.38 -14.85 -28.57
N GLY A 48 -1.28 -15.66 -29.62
CA GLY A 48 -1.64 -17.06 -29.57
C GLY A 48 -1.67 -17.69 -30.95
N LYS A 49 -2.32 -18.85 -31.04
CA LYS A 49 -2.53 -19.60 -32.28
C LYS A 49 -3.99 -19.98 -32.44
N VAL A 50 -4.46 -20.01 -33.68
CA VAL A 50 -5.80 -20.54 -33.99
C VAL A 50 -5.66 -22.03 -34.28
N VAL A 51 -6.24 -22.86 -33.41
CA VAL A 51 -6.09 -24.34 -33.46
C VAL A 51 -7.23 -25.04 -34.21
N VAL A 52 -8.15 -24.26 -34.78
CA VAL A 52 -9.21 -24.74 -35.67
C VAL A 52 -8.87 -24.43 -37.12
N PRO A 53 -9.09 -25.39 -38.05
CA PRO A 53 -8.83 -25.16 -39.47
C PRO A 53 -9.93 -24.31 -40.12
N ASN A 54 -9.65 -23.84 -41.34
CA ASN A 54 -10.60 -23.15 -42.22
C ASN A 54 -11.12 -21.79 -41.70
N CYS A 55 -10.37 -21.11 -40.84
CA CYS A 55 -10.61 -19.71 -40.55
C CYS A 55 -9.75 -18.84 -41.48
N ASP A 56 -10.33 -17.79 -42.05
CA ASP A 56 -9.64 -16.89 -42.97
C ASP A 56 -8.85 -15.81 -42.20
N ARG A 57 -9.48 -15.28 -41.14
CA ARG A 57 -8.97 -14.15 -40.35
C ARG A 57 -9.34 -14.29 -38.87
N ILE A 58 -8.55 -13.67 -38.01
CA ILE A 58 -8.90 -13.39 -36.63
C ILE A 58 -9.03 -11.88 -36.45
N HIS A 59 -10.10 -11.45 -35.80
CA HIS A 59 -10.37 -10.05 -35.49
C HIS A 59 -10.25 -9.82 -34.00
N LEU A 60 -9.68 -8.69 -33.64
CA LEU A 60 -9.75 -8.12 -32.31
C LEU A 60 -10.76 -6.98 -32.31
N VAL A 61 -11.69 -6.98 -31.36
CA VAL A 61 -12.56 -5.86 -31.05
C VAL A 61 -12.34 -5.46 -29.60
N VAL A 62 -12.07 -4.17 -29.38
CA VAL A 62 -11.93 -3.58 -28.05
C VAL A 62 -13.08 -2.60 -27.86
N ASN A 63 -13.80 -2.73 -26.74
CA ASN A 63 -14.82 -1.77 -26.34
C ASN A 63 -14.37 -1.06 -25.06
N GLN A 64 -14.75 0.20 -24.92
CA GLN A 64 -14.61 1.00 -23.71
C GLN A 64 -16.01 1.38 -23.22
N ASP A 65 -16.36 0.96 -22.00
CA ASP A 65 -17.68 1.18 -21.39
C ASP A 65 -18.84 0.72 -22.29
N GLY A 66 -18.62 -0.40 -23.01
CA GLY A 66 -19.59 -0.98 -23.94
C GLY A 66 -19.68 -0.30 -25.32
N ILE A 67 -18.84 0.71 -25.58
CA ILE A 67 -18.79 1.44 -26.85
C ILE A 67 -17.53 1.00 -27.63
N PRO A 68 -17.60 0.80 -28.96
CA PRO A 68 -16.42 0.48 -29.76
C PRO A 68 -15.28 1.47 -29.54
N TRP A 69 -14.09 0.95 -29.23
CA TRP A 69 -12.88 1.73 -28.97
C TRP A 69 -11.86 1.56 -30.09
N SER A 70 -11.50 0.31 -30.39
CA SER A 70 -10.56 -0.02 -31.47
C SER A 70 -10.85 -1.41 -32.01
N SER A 71 -10.38 -1.67 -33.22
CA SER A 71 -10.43 -3.00 -33.82
C SER A 71 -9.18 -3.26 -34.64
N ASP A 72 -8.78 -4.52 -34.73
CA ASP A 72 -7.64 -4.97 -35.54
C ASP A 72 -7.93 -6.34 -36.16
N VAL A 73 -7.17 -6.75 -37.17
CA VAL A 73 -7.38 -8.00 -37.89
C VAL A 73 -6.07 -8.60 -38.39
N ALA A 74 -5.94 -9.93 -38.28
CA ALA A 74 -4.83 -10.69 -38.85
C ALA A 74 -5.34 -11.79 -39.78
N ASN A 75 -4.68 -11.97 -40.93
CA ASN A 75 -4.92 -13.11 -41.81
C ASN A 75 -4.28 -14.37 -41.23
N LEU A 76 -4.93 -15.52 -41.43
CA LEU A 76 -4.48 -16.79 -40.89
C LEU A 76 -3.81 -17.63 -41.99
N ASP A 77 -2.53 -17.98 -41.80
CA ASP A 77 -1.75 -18.80 -42.72
C ASP A 77 -1.43 -20.17 -42.12
N TYR A 78 -2.08 -21.20 -42.65
CA TYR A 78 -1.94 -22.59 -42.19
C TYR A 78 -0.80 -23.35 -42.87
N SER A 79 0.05 -22.69 -43.67
CA SER A 79 1.12 -23.37 -44.41
C SER A 79 2.12 -24.10 -43.52
N ASN A 80 2.26 -23.67 -42.25
CA ASN A 80 3.21 -24.19 -41.28
C ASN A 80 2.54 -24.72 -39.99
N GLY A 81 1.29 -25.19 -40.07
CA GLY A 81 0.52 -25.67 -38.92
C GLY A 81 -0.47 -24.62 -38.41
N ASP A 82 -0.68 -24.56 -37.09
CA ASP A 82 -1.62 -23.63 -36.48
C ASP A 82 -1.12 -22.17 -36.63
N PRO A 83 -1.88 -21.28 -37.30
CA PRO A 83 -1.44 -19.92 -37.59
C PRO A 83 -1.33 -19.08 -36.31
N PRO A 84 -0.19 -18.39 -36.11
CA PRO A 84 -0.05 -17.45 -35.01
C PRO A 84 -0.75 -16.12 -35.29
N PHE A 85 -1.10 -15.40 -34.23
CA PHE A 85 -1.54 -14.01 -34.30
C PHE A 85 -0.96 -13.19 -33.16
N VAL A 86 -0.83 -11.88 -33.38
CA VAL A 86 -0.37 -10.91 -32.39
C VAL A 86 -1.13 -9.61 -32.57
N PHE A 87 -1.66 -9.08 -31.47
CA PHE A 87 -2.25 -7.74 -31.38
C PHE A 87 -1.64 -6.98 -30.22
N LYS A 88 -1.57 -5.65 -30.35
CA LYS A 88 -1.06 -4.73 -29.31
C LYS A 88 -1.94 -3.49 -29.17
N PRO A 89 -3.25 -3.64 -28.91
CA PRO A 89 -4.13 -2.50 -28.66
C PRO A 89 -3.63 -1.68 -27.47
N THR A 90 -3.93 -0.37 -27.48
CA THR A 90 -3.69 0.52 -26.35
C THR A 90 -5.01 0.89 -25.66
N ILE A 91 -4.96 0.98 -24.34
CA ILE A 91 -6.05 1.47 -23.49
C ILE A 91 -5.56 2.68 -22.70
N GLU A 92 -6.46 3.59 -22.36
CA GLU A 92 -6.15 4.79 -21.59
C GLU A 92 -6.50 4.62 -20.12
N ALA A 93 -5.68 5.19 -19.24
CA ALA A 93 -5.99 5.25 -17.82
C ALA A 93 -7.18 6.16 -17.55
N GLY A 94 -8.08 5.69 -16.69
CA GLY A 94 -9.34 6.35 -16.38
C GLY A 94 -10.27 5.40 -15.62
N LEU A 95 -11.28 5.93 -14.92
CA LEU A 95 -12.35 5.13 -14.34
C LEU A 95 -13.29 4.58 -15.43
N ARG A 96 -12.75 3.71 -16.29
CA ARG A 96 -13.36 3.14 -17.49
C ARG A 96 -13.08 1.65 -17.54
N ASN A 97 -14.04 0.86 -17.98
CA ASN A 97 -13.84 -0.56 -18.19
C ASN A 97 -13.67 -0.87 -19.68
N TYR A 98 -12.66 -1.66 -19.99
CA TYR A 98 -12.45 -2.19 -21.34
C TYR A 98 -12.88 -3.65 -21.41
N SER A 99 -13.37 -4.05 -22.57
CA SER A 99 -13.56 -5.45 -22.93
C SER A 99 -12.88 -5.76 -24.25
N PHE A 100 -12.45 -7.01 -24.40
CA PHE A 100 -11.68 -7.53 -25.53
C PHE A 100 -12.41 -8.76 -26.07
N GLU A 101 -12.68 -8.75 -27.36
CA GLU A 101 -13.31 -9.85 -28.10
C GLU A 101 -12.36 -10.32 -29.20
N LEU A 102 -12.10 -11.63 -29.24
CA LEU A 102 -11.48 -12.27 -30.40
C LEU A 102 -12.57 -13.01 -31.18
N LEU A 103 -12.67 -12.66 -32.46
CA LEU A 103 -13.63 -13.24 -33.40
C LEU A 103 -12.86 -14.00 -34.49
N LEU A 104 -13.25 -15.23 -34.78
CA LEU A 104 -12.74 -15.99 -35.91
C LEU A 104 -13.67 -15.82 -37.10
N GLU A 105 -13.12 -15.52 -38.27
CA GLU A 105 -13.87 -15.43 -39.52
C GLU A 105 -13.68 -16.70 -40.35
N SER A 106 -14.77 -17.26 -40.85
CA SER A 106 -14.76 -18.35 -41.83
C SER A 106 -15.87 -18.15 -42.84
N GLY A 107 -15.54 -18.14 -44.13
CA GLY A 107 -16.55 -17.98 -45.20
C GLY A 107 -17.29 -16.65 -45.13
N GLY A 108 -16.62 -15.59 -44.67
CA GLY A 108 -17.19 -14.25 -44.50
C GLY A 108 -18.13 -14.08 -43.30
N GLN A 109 -18.23 -15.07 -42.41
CA GLN A 109 -19.00 -14.99 -41.16
C GLN A 109 -18.04 -14.98 -39.96
N THR A 110 -18.30 -14.11 -38.98
CA THR A 110 -17.51 -14.02 -37.75
C THR A 110 -18.21 -14.71 -36.58
N GLN A 111 -17.46 -15.50 -35.82
CA GLN A 111 -17.90 -16.12 -34.56
C GLN A 111 -16.98 -15.72 -33.42
N ARG A 112 -17.55 -15.39 -32.26
CA ARG A 112 -16.76 -15.07 -31.06
C ARG A 112 -16.11 -16.32 -30.48
N ALA A 113 -14.79 -16.26 -30.35
CA ALA A 113 -13.98 -17.30 -29.74
C ALA A 113 -13.63 -16.97 -28.28
N ILE A 114 -13.26 -15.71 -27.99
CA ILE A 114 -12.88 -15.26 -26.65
C ILE A 114 -13.56 -13.94 -26.31
N PHE A 115 -13.95 -13.78 -25.05
CA PHE A 115 -14.40 -12.52 -24.46
C PHE A 115 -13.77 -12.35 -23.08
N VAL A 116 -13.15 -11.18 -22.85
CA VAL A 116 -12.60 -10.80 -21.55
C VAL A 116 -13.05 -9.38 -21.25
N ASP A 117 -13.48 -9.12 -20.02
CA ASP A 117 -14.02 -7.82 -19.61
C ASP A 117 -13.43 -7.32 -18.30
N HIS A 118 -13.94 -6.16 -17.86
CA HIS A 118 -13.48 -5.46 -16.67
C HIS A 118 -11.97 -5.19 -16.72
N ILE A 119 -11.39 -4.88 -17.87
CA ILE A 119 -9.97 -4.50 -17.94
C ILE A 119 -9.84 -3.01 -17.64
N VAL A 120 -8.85 -2.63 -16.83
CA VAL A 120 -8.60 -1.23 -16.48
C VAL A 120 -7.13 -0.87 -16.67
N CYS A 121 -6.86 0.42 -16.78
CA CYS A 121 -5.51 0.96 -16.89
C CYS A 121 -5.26 1.95 -15.76
N GLY A 122 -4.16 1.79 -15.00
CA GLY A 122 -4.00 2.52 -13.75
C GLY A 122 -2.60 2.51 -13.14
N ASP A 123 -2.52 2.84 -11.86
CA ASP A 123 -1.26 2.87 -11.08
C ASP A 123 -1.23 1.72 -10.05
N VAL A 124 -0.04 1.29 -9.65
CA VAL A 124 0.14 0.15 -8.74
C VAL A 124 0.92 0.54 -7.48
N PHE A 125 0.45 0.05 -6.33
CA PHE A 125 1.11 0.19 -5.03
C PHE A 125 1.18 -1.17 -4.30
N LEU A 126 2.17 -1.31 -3.42
CA LEU A 126 2.32 -2.46 -2.54
C LEU A 126 2.23 -2.04 -1.07
N ILE A 127 1.75 -2.93 -0.20
CA ILE A 127 1.77 -2.79 1.26
C ILE A 127 2.59 -3.94 1.84
N ASN A 128 3.45 -3.62 2.81
CA ASN A 128 4.16 -4.61 3.61
C ASN A 128 4.32 -4.12 5.07
N GLY A 129 4.68 -5.03 5.97
CA GLY A 129 4.88 -4.76 7.40
C GLY A 129 4.19 -5.76 8.29
N GLN A 130 3.71 -5.33 9.46
CA GLN A 130 3.08 -6.23 10.45
C GLN A 130 1.57 -6.01 10.60
N SER A 131 1.00 -6.29 11.78
CA SER A 131 -0.45 -6.28 12.02
C SER A 131 -1.11 -4.94 11.68
N ASN A 132 -0.49 -3.82 11.99
CA ASN A 132 -1.02 -2.51 11.59
C ASN A 132 -0.83 -2.19 10.09
N ALA A 133 -0.05 -2.97 9.33
CA ALA A 133 -0.03 -2.96 7.86
C ALA A 133 -1.06 -3.92 7.26
N VAL A 134 -1.28 -5.08 7.89
CA VAL A 134 -2.40 -5.99 7.57
C VAL A 134 -3.72 -5.25 7.73
N ALA A 135 -3.86 -4.47 8.82
CA ALA A 135 -4.98 -3.59 9.10
C ALA A 135 -6.34 -4.27 8.91
N SER A 136 -6.44 -5.50 9.38
CA SER A 136 -7.69 -6.24 9.45
C SER A 136 -8.65 -5.59 10.44
N ASP A 137 -9.89 -6.05 10.42
CA ASP A 137 -10.93 -5.62 11.35
C ASP A 137 -10.74 -6.20 12.77
N TYR A 138 -9.67 -5.79 13.45
CA TYR A 138 -9.29 -6.28 14.80
C TYR A 138 -10.37 -6.06 15.86
N HIS A 139 -11.31 -5.15 15.60
CA HIS A 139 -12.39 -4.79 16.52
C HIS A 139 -13.77 -5.29 16.04
N ASN A 140 -13.83 -6.06 14.94
CA ASN A 140 -15.07 -6.58 14.35
C ASN A 140 -16.12 -5.48 14.11
N GLU A 141 -15.69 -4.30 13.64
CA GLU A 141 -16.55 -3.15 13.37
C GLU A 141 -17.31 -3.31 12.04
N GLY A 142 -16.79 -4.11 11.10
CA GLY A 142 -17.38 -4.36 9.78
C GLY A 142 -17.29 -3.17 8.82
N LEU A 143 -16.40 -2.21 9.09
CA LEU A 143 -16.38 -0.91 8.39
C LEU A 143 -15.24 -0.77 7.36
N GLY A 144 -14.32 -1.73 7.27
CA GLY A 144 -13.15 -1.68 6.39
C GLY A 144 -13.48 -1.41 4.92
N ASN A 145 -14.65 -1.85 4.45
CA ASN A 145 -15.11 -1.71 3.06
C ASN A 145 -15.97 -0.47 2.77
N GLN A 146 -16.07 0.51 3.67
CA GLN A 146 -16.83 1.74 3.40
C GLN A 146 -16.34 2.53 2.17
N ASN A 147 -15.12 2.28 1.70
CA ASN A 147 -14.54 2.87 0.49
C ASN A 147 -14.21 1.83 -0.59
N GLN A 148 -14.83 0.65 -0.53
CA GLN A 148 -14.68 -0.35 -1.57
C GLN A 148 -15.28 0.16 -2.88
N THR A 149 -14.56 -0.05 -3.98
CA THR A 149 -14.92 0.46 -5.31
C THR A 149 -14.34 -0.49 -6.37
N PRO A 150 -15.01 -0.68 -7.53
CA PRO A 150 -14.48 -1.54 -8.60
C PRO A 150 -13.14 -1.04 -9.19
N TRP A 151 -12.73 0.18 -8.86
CA TRP A 151 -11.52 0.84 -9.34
C TRP A 151 -10.29 0.61 -8.46
N VAL A 152 -10.44 -0.04 -7.30
CA VAL A 152 -9.31 -0.51 -6.50
C VAL A 152 -9.31 -2.02 -6.54
N ARG A 153 -8.24 -2.61 -7.05
CA ARG A 153 -8.14 -4.03 -7.33
C ARG A 153 -6.90 -4.64 -6.72
N SER A 154 -6.99 -5.93 -6.42
CA SER A 154 -5.90 -6.71 -5.87
C SER A 154 -5.83 -8.05 -6.57
N TYR A 155 -4.65 -8.66 -6.64
CA TYR A 155 -4.43 -9.91 -7.35
C TYR A 155 -4.16 -11.05 -6.37
N GLY A 156 -4.88 -12.15 -6.54
CA GLY A 156 -4.76 -13.38 -5.76
C GLY A 156 -5.05 -13.21 -4.27
N SER A 157 -4.56 -14.16 -3.48
CA SER A 157 -4.78 -14.24 -2.04
C SER A 157 -3.56 -13.77 -1.25
N SER A 158 -3.78 -12.97 -0.20
CA SER A 158 -2.73 -12.62 0.77
C SER A 158 -2.50 -13.72 1.83
N SER A 159 -3.01 -14.93 1.58
CA SER A 159 -2.86 -16.07 2.49
C SER A 159 -1.40 -16.33 2.88
N LEU A 160 -1.25 -16.85 4.10
CA LEU A 160 0.03 -17.35 4.59
C LEU A 160 0.30 -18.80 4.17
N VAL A 161 -0.69 -19.44 3.54
CA VAL A 161 -0.62 -20.83 3.05
C VAL A 161 -0.27 -20.83 1.57
N GLU A 162 0.87 -21.45 1.21
CA GLU A 162 1.41 -21.43 -0.15
C GLU A 162 0.40 -21.90 -1.21
N GLN A 163 -0.33 -22.99 -0.92
CA GLN A 163 -1.32 -23.54 -1.83
C GLN A 163 -2.47 -22.56 -2.12
N GLU A 164 -2.87 -21.74 -1.14
CA GLU A 164 -3.92 -20.75 -1.31
C GLU A 164 -3.42 -19.54 -2.13
N VAL A 165 -2.14 -19.19 -2.00
CA VAL A 165 -1.51 -18.15 -2.82
C VAL A 165 -1.45 -18.56 -4.29
N VAL A 166 -1.03 -19.80 -4.59
CA VAL A 166 -0.91 -20.31 -5.96
C VAL A 166 -2.26 -20.60 -6.60
N SER A 167 -3.25 -21.06 -5.83
CA SER A 167 -4.56 -21.42 -6.39
C SER A 167 -5.44 -20.23 -6.75
N ASP A 168 -5.13 -19.02 -6.26
CA ASP A 168 -5.85 -17.80 -6.57
C ASP A 168 -5.10 -16.93 -7.58
N ALA A 169 -5.26 -17.25 -8.87
CA ALA A 169 -4.67 -16.53 -9.99
C ALA A 169 -5.63 -15.49 -10.61
N LYS A 170 -6.43 -14.80 -9.79
CA LYS A 170 -7.48 -13.88 -10.25
C LYS A 170 -7.30 -12.47 -9.70
N TRP A 171 -7.76 -11.50 -10.47
CA TRP A 171 -7.98 -10.15 -9.95
C TRP A 171 -9.31 -10.06 -9.21
N HIS A 172 -9.28 -9.38 -8.08
CA HIS A 172 -10.41 -9.15 -7.19
C HIS A 172 -10.61 -7.66 -6.99
N ILE A 173 -11.86 -7.27 -6.70
CA ILE A 173 -12.10 -5.97 -6.04
C ILE A 173 -11.40 -6.02 -4.69
N ALA A 174 -10.64 -4.98 -4.36
CA ALA A 174 -9.85 -4.97 -3.13
C ALA A 174 -10.75 -4.97 -1.89
N ASP A 175 -10.38 -5.76 -0.89
CA ASP A 175 -11.12 -5.95 0.36
C ASP A 175 -10.33 -5.43 1.57
N GLY A 176 -10.96 -4.60 2.39
CA GLY A 176 -10.38 -3.98 3.57
C GLY A 176 -10.85 -4.58 4.90
N ILE A 177 -11.61 -5.68 4.90
CA ILE A 177 -12.17 -6.31 6.11
C ILE A 177 -11.53 -7.66 6.38
N GLN A 178 -11.54 -8.55 5.39
CA GLN A 178 -11.02 -9.91 5.49
C GLN A 178 -9.50 -9.89 5.70
N VAL A 179 -8.98 -10.99 6.23
CA VAL A 179 -7.55 -11.13 6.56
C VAL A 179 -6.99 -12.36 5.88
N TYR A 180 -5.82 -12.23 5.26
CA TYR A 180 -5.11 -13.36 4.61
C TYR A 180 -5.97 -14.12 3.59
N ALA A 181 -6.82 -13.40 2.86
CA ALA A 181 -7.77 -13.96 1.90
C ALA A 181 -7.63 -13.28 0.51
N SER A 182 -8.40 -13.79 -0.46
CA SER A 182 -8.51 -13.23 -1.82
C SER A 182 -8.77 -11.73 -1.80
N GLY A 183 -7.93 -10.99 -2.53
CA GLY A 183 -8.09 -9.55 -2.74
C GLY A 183 -7.89 -8.64 -1.52
N THR A 184 -7.43 -9.18 -0.39
CA THR A 184 -7.35 -8.40 0.86
C THR A 184 -6.17 -7.43 0.89
N VAL A 185 -6.44 -6.19 1.30
CA VAL A 185 -5.50 -5.07 1.31
C VAL A 185 -5.49 -4.27 2.62
N GLY A 186 -6.41 -4.55 3.55
CA GLY A 186 -6.50 -3.86 4.84
C GLY A 186 -7.22 -2.51 4.78
N ALA A 187 -7.79 -2.08 5.91
CA ALA A 187 -8.73 -0.96 5.95
C ALA A 187 -8.10 0.39 5.53
N TRP A 188 -6.91 0.71 6.02
CA TRP A 188 -6.26 1.98 5.65
C TRP A 188 -5.69 1.95 4.23
N GLY A 189 -5.27 0.77 3.75
CA GLY A 189 -4.78 0.55 2.39
C GLY A 189 -5.87 0.81 1.36
N LEU A 190 -7.03 0.16 1.55
CA LEU A 190 -8.21 0.38 0.71
C LEU A 190 -8.64 1.85 0.71
N ARG A 191 -8.69 2.48 1.90
CA ARG A 191 -9.02 3.91 2.04
C ARG A 191 -8.06 4.79 1.25
N ALA A 192 -6.76 4.55 1.35
CA ALA A 192 -5.75 5.36 0.67
C ALA A 192 -5.89 5.24 -0.86
N ALA A 193 -5.96 4.00 -1.37
CA ALA A 193 -6.10 3.73 -2.79
C ALA A 193 -7.41 4.30 -3.37
N SER A 194 -8.54 4.17 -2.68
CA SER A 194 -9.81 4.77 -3.11
C SER A 194 -9.72 6.29 -3.19
N LEU A 195 -9.10 6.96 -2.22
CA LEU A 195 -8.95 8.41 -2.27
C LEU A 195 -8.07 8.90 -3.42
N ILE A 196 -7.00 8.16 -3.73
CA ILE A 196 -6.17 8.45 -4.91
C ILE A 196 -6.99 8.22 -6.17
N SER A 197 -7.68 7.08 -6.27
CA SER A 197 -8.48 6.73 -7.43
C SER A 197 -9.57 7.76 -7.71
N ASP A 198 -10.34 8.13 -6.69
CA ASP A 198 -11.42 9.12 -6.80
C ASP A 198 -10.88 10.51 -7.15
N ARG A 199 -9.74 10.92 -6.58
CA ARG A 199 -9.19 12.27 -6.81
C ARG A 199 -8.59 12.43 -8.19
N PHE A 200 -7.86 11.43 -8.66
CA PHE A 200 -7.11 11.51 -9.92
C PHE A 200 -7.80 10.78 -11.07
N GLN A 201 -8.95 10.15 -10.80
CA GLN A 201 -9.72 9.37 -11.77
C GLN A 201 -8.89 8.23 -12.39
N ILE A 202 -8.06 7.58 -11.59
CA ILE A 202 -7.13 6.53 -12.02
C ILE A 202 -7.40 5.24 -11.22
N PRO A 203 -7.69 4.10 -11.86
CA PRO A 203 -7.75 2.80 -11.20
C PRO A 203 -6.45 2.46 -10.45
N ILE A 204 -6.55 1.81 -9.30
CA ILE A 204 -5.41 1.45 -8.46
C ILE A 204 -5.29 -0.06 -8.28
N GLY A 205 -4.12 -0.61 -8.58
CA GLY A 205 -3.71 -1.95 -8.18
C GLY A 205 -3.04 -1.89 -6.81
N LEU A 206 -3.49 -2.71 -5.87
CA LEU A 206 -2.99 -2.72 -4.50
C LEU A 206 -2.81 -4.16 -4.01
N LEU A 207 -1.57 -4.55 -3.72
CA LEU A 207 -1.28 -5.83 -3.06
C LEU A 207 -0.80 -5.59 -1.64
N ASN A 208 -1.29 -6.39 -0.68
CA ASN A 208 -0.79 -6.39 0.69
C ASN A 208 -0.13 -7.74 1.00
N GLY A 209 1.14 -7.68 1.40
CA GLY A 209 1.95 -8.82 1.82
C GLY A 209 2.32 -8.80 3.30
N ALA A 210 1.76 -7.89 4.09
CA ALA A 210 2.06 -7.76 5.51
C ALA A 210 1.67 -9.02 6.32
N VAL A 211 2.38 -9.26 7.43
CA VAL A 211 2.12 -10.39 8.32
C VAL A 211 2.23 -9.97 9.79
N GLY A 212 1.17 -10.18 10.55
CA GLY A 212 1.07 -9.82 11.97
C GLY A 212 2.20 -10.36 12.85
N GLY A 213 2.65 -9.53 13.81
CA GLY A 213 3.61 -9.94 14.84
C GLY A 213 5.06 -10.10 14.39
N THR A 214 5.43 -9.64 13.20
CA THR A 214 6.75 -9.91 12.60
C THR A 214 7.77 -8.80 12.85
N THR A 215 9.04 -9.18 13.03
CA THR A 215 10.19 -8.27 13.04
C THR A 215 10.61 -7.91 11.62
N VAL A 216 11.36 -6.82 11.43
CA VAL A 216 11.88 -6.41 10.11
C VAL A 216 12.72 -7.52 9.44
N SER A 217 13.46 -8.30 10.22
CA SER A 217 14.30 -9.39 9.68
C SER A 217 13.50 -10.55 9.08
N GLN A 218 12.26 -10.77 9.52
CA GLN A 218 11.40 -11.82 8.95
C GLN A 218 10.83 -11.44 7.57
N HIS A 219 10.98 -10.17 7.18
CA HIS A 219 10.62 -9.66 5.85
C HIS A 219 11.78 -9.73 4.85
N ALA A 220 12.96 -10.19 5.27
CA ALA A 220 14.13 -10.29 4.40
C ALA A 220 13.84 -11.16 3.17
N ARG A 221 14.44 -10.78 2.05
CA ARG A 221 14.42 -11.54 0.81
C ARG A 221 15.18 -12.86 0.97
N ASP A 222 14.68 -13.90 0.33
CA ASP A 222 15.46 -15.11 0.09
C ASP A 222 16.25 -14.92 -1.21
N ASP A 223 17.56 -14.71 -1.11
CA ASP A 223 18.39 -14.42 -2.28
C ASP A 223 18.58 -15.58 -3.25
N ILE A 224 18.37 -16.81 -2.77
CA ILE A 224 18.45 -18.02 -3.60
C ILE A 224 17.13 -18.22 -4.34
N GLN A 225 16.02 -18.02 -3.64
CA GLN A 225 14.67 -18.18 -4.19
C GLN A 225 13.78 -16.98 -3.82
N PRO A 226 13.84 -15.87 -4.58
CA PRO A 226 13.14 -14.63 -4.21
C PRO A 226 11.63 -14.76 -4.08
N GLU A 227 11.01 -15.68 -4.83
CA GLU A 227 9.57 -16.00 -4.79
C GLU A 227 9.26 -17.19 -3.86
N ASN A 228 10.14 -17.49 -2.90
CA ASN A 228 9.92 -18.55 -1.93
C ASN A 228 8.63 -18.27 -1.13
N LEU A 229 7.57 -19.03 -1.42
CA LEU A 229 6.23 -18.84 -0.86
C LEU A 229 6.15 -19.12 0.65
N SER A 230 7.17 -19.77 1.23
CA SER A 230 7.27 -19.92 2.69
C SER A 230 7.64 -18.59 3.37
N THR A 231 8.22 -17.63 2.64
CA THR A 231 8.67 -16.33 3.15
C THR A 231 7.64 -15.24 2.91
N ILE A 232 7.66 -14.20 3.76
CA ILE A 232 6.77 -13.04 3.61
C ILE A 232 7.07 -12.29 2.31
N TYR A 233 8.36 -12.05 2.06
CA TYR A 233 8.83 -11.38 0.87
C TYR A 233 8.40 -12.11 -0.41
N GLY A 234 8.65 -13.42 -0.46
CA GLY A 234 8.40 -14.22 -1.66
C GLY A 234 6.93 -14.34 -2.03
N ARG A 235 6.01 -14.41 -1.07
CA ARG A 235 4.56 -14.39 -1.38
C ARG A 235 4.12 -13.08 -2.04
N LEU A 236 4.63 -11.93 -1.57
CA LEU A 236 4.29 -10.64 -2.17
C LEU A 236 4.89 -10.52 -3.58
N LEU A 237 6.17 -10.89 -3.73
CA LEU A 237 6.86 -10.83 -5.02
C LEU A 237 6.22 -11.76 -6.05
N TYR A 238 5.89 -12.99 -5.66
CA TYR A 238 5.19 -13.95 -6.52
C TYR A 238 3.87 -13.36 -7.04
N ARG A 239 3.03 -12.84 -6.15
CA ARG A 239 1.75 -12.23 -6.56
C ARG A 239 1.94 -11.03 -7.49
N ALA A 240 2.99 -10.22 -7.28
CA ALA A 240 3.28 -9.07 -8.14
C ALA A 240 3.75 -9.50 -9.55
N ARG A 241 4.56 -10.55 -9.66
CA ARG A 241 5.03 -11.12 -10.93
C ARG A 241 3.91 -11.83 -11.69
N GLU A 242 3.12 -12.64 -11.00
CA GLU A 242 1.95 -13.31 -11.60
C GLU A 242 0.89 -12.32 -12.10
N ALA A 243 0.73 -11.18 -11.41
CA ALA A 243 -0.12 -10.08 -11.88
C ALA A 243 0.50 -9.29 -13.06
N GLY A 244 1.80 -9.45 -13.30
CA GLY A 244 2.58 -8.69 -14.28
C GLY A 244 2.71 -7.21 -13.94
N ILE A 245 2.84 -6.88 -12.66
CA ILE A 245 2.90 -5.49 -12.16
C ILE A 245 4.22 -5.16 -11.44
N ASP A 246 5.06 -6.14 -11.15
CA ASP A 246 6.35 -6.00 -10.45
C ASP A 246 7.25 -4.94 -11.10
N GLN A 247 7.23 -4.84 -12.43
CA GLN A 247 8.02 -3.86 -13.18
C GLN A 247 7.43 -2.44 -13.19
N THR A 248 6.30 -2.19 -12.52
CA THR A 248 5.51 -0.94 -12.66
C THR A 248 4.97 -0.40 -11.33
N VAL A 249 5.37 -1.01 -10.22
CA VAL A 249 4.99 -0.55 -8.87
C VAL A 249 5.53 0.86 -8.66
N ARG A 250 4.66 1.84 -8.35
CA ARG A 250 5.06 3.24 -8.15
C ARG A 250 5.42 3.55 -6.70
N GLY A 251 4.86 2.80 -5.75
CA GLY A 251 5.10 3.04 -4.33
C GLY A 251 4.89 1.84 -3.43
N LEU A 252 5.65 1.80 -2.34
CA LEU A 252 5.57 0.76 -1.31
C LEU A 252 5.26 1.38 0.04
N LEU A 253 4.21 0.88 0.69
CA LEU A 253 3.64 1.40 1.93
C LEU A 253 4.02 0.45 3.08
N TRP A 254 4.78 0.96 4.05
CA TRP A 254 5.37 0.17 5.14
C TRP A 254 4.83 0.59 6.50
N HIS A 255 4.36 -0.38 7.28
CA HIS A 255 4.04 -0.18 8.70
C HIS A 255 4.52 -1.35 9.56
N GLN A 256 5.66 -1.15 10.21
CA GLN A 256 6.26 -2.15 11.07
C GLN A 256 7.24 -1.53 12.06
N GLY A 257 7.40 -2.17 13.20
CA GLY A 257 8.46 -1.89 14.17
C GLY A 257 8.08 -2.28 15.59
N GLU A 258 6.81 -2.62 15.84
CA GLU A 258 6.35 -2.90 17.18
C GLU A 258 6.94 -4.19 17.74
N SER A 259 7.09 -5.22 16.90
CA SER A 259 7.78 -6.47 17.28
C SER A 259 9.30 -6.31 17.44
N ASP A 260 9.89 -5.24 16.92
CA ASP A 260 11.32 -4.93 17.06
C ASP A 260 11.67 -4.16 18.33
N GLY A 261 10.72 -4.00 19.27
CA GLY A 261 11.00 -3.36 20.55
C GLY A 261 12.27 -3.85 21.29
N PRO A 262 12.59 -5.16 21.26
CA PRO A 262 13.84 -5.70 21.80
C PRO A 262 15.07 -5.59 20.87
N THR A 263 14.86 -5.34 19.57
CA THR A 263 15.92 -5.35 18.55
C THR A 263 16.91 -4.20 18.77
N PRO A 264 18.23 -4.45 18.72
CA PRO A 264 19.21 -3.37 18.74
C PRO A 264 18.96 -2.38 17.58
N PRO A 265 18.98 -1.05 17.83
CA PRO A 265 18.62 -0.08 16.80
C PRO A 265 19.50 -0.12 15.54
N ALA A 266 20.78 -0.49 15.70
CA ALA A 266 21.71 -0.66 14.58
C ALA A 266 21.31 -1.83 13.68
N ASP A 267 20.86 -2.94 14.28
CA ASP A 267 20.43 -4.13 13.55
C ASP A 267 19.10 -3.87 12.82
N TYR A 268 18.18 -3.14 13.46
CA TYR A 268 16.92 -2.72 12.85
C TYR A 268 17.16 -1.91 11.57
N ILE A 269 17.98 -0.84 11.65
CA ILE A 269 18.21 0.02 10.48
C ILE A 269 19.04 -0.68 9.39
N ALA A 270 19.96 -1.58 9.77
CA ALA A 270 20.69 -2.39 8.81
C ALA A 270 19.73 -3.31 8.04
N ALA A 271 18.91 -4.09 8.74
CA ALA A 271 17.93 -4.98 8.13
C ALA A 271 16.91 -4.23 7.27
N TRP A 272 16.40 -3.09 7.75
CA TRP A 272 15.46 -2.27 6.98
C TRP A 272 16.09 -1.70 5.70
N ARG A 273 17.36 -1.30 5.75
CA ARG A 273 18.07 -0.79 4.57
C ARG A 273 18.27 -1.88 3.52
N GLU A 274 18.66 -3.09 3.93
CA GLU A 274 18.79 -4.21 2.98
C GLU A 274 17.44 -4.55 2.36
N LEU A 275 16.37 -4.65 3.17
CA LEU A 275 15.02 -4.87 2.68
C LEU A 275 14.54 -3.79 1.70
N ARG A 276 14.86 -2.52 1.95
CA ARG A 276 14.59 -1.43 1.01
C ARG A 276 15.34 -1.62 -0.31
N ASN A 277 16.60 -2.02 -0.26
CA ASN A 277 17.40 -2.26 -1.46
C ASN A 277 16.85 -3.45 -2.27
N ASP A 278 16.40 -4.50 -1.60
CA ASP A 278 15.75 -5.66 -2.22
C ASP A 278 14.48 -5.25 -2.97
N TRP A 279 13.63 -4.41 -2.37
CA TRP A 279 12.45 -3.88 -3.06
C TRP A 279 12.82 -3.01 -4.26
N LEU A 280 13.84 -2.16 -4.17
CA LEU A 280 14.29 -1.37 -5.31
C LEU A 280 14.87 -2.24 -6.43
N TYR A 281 15.42 -3.41 -6.10
CA TYR A 281 15.95 -4.37 -7.06
C TYR A 281 14.83 -5.14 -7.77
N ASP A 282 13.90 -5.74 -7.01
CA ASP A 282 12.83 -6.56 -7.60
C ASP A 282 11.66 -5.73 -8.16
N TYR A 283 11.52 -4.46 -7.75
CA TYR A 283 10.52 -3.51 -8.26
C TYR A 283 11.20 -2.26 -8.86
N PRO A 284 11.79 -2.36 -10.07
CA PRO A 284 12.67 -1.31 -10.60
C PRO A 284 11.99 0.02 -10.93
N ALA A 285 10.66 0.05 -11.04
CA ALA A 285 9.89 1.28 -11.22
C ALA A 285 9.48 1.95 -9.88
N LEU A 286 9.88 1.39 -8.74
CA LEU A 286 9.52 1.90 -7.42
C LEU A 286 10.07 3.32 -7.23
N GLU A 287 9.17 4.31 -7.24
CA GLU A 287 9.54 5.72 -7.14
C GLU A 287 9.73 6.17 -5.69
N HIS A 288 8.90 5.66 -4.76
CA HIS A 288 8.85 6.19 -3.40
C HIS A 288 8.35 5.17 -2.36
N LEU A 289 8.97 5.18 -1.17
CA LEU A 289 8.53 4.41 0.00
C LEU A 289 7.84 5.32 1.02
N PHE A 290 6.73 4.84 1.58
CA PHE A 290 5.95 5.55 2.59
C PHE A 290 5.95 4.76 3.89
N VAL A 291 6.55 5.32 4.94
CA VAL A 291 6.81 4.61 6.19
C VAL A 291 6.00 5.24 7.32
N PHE A 292 5.21 4.46 8.03
CA PHE A 292 4.65 4.91 9.29
C PHE A 292 5.69 4.81 10.42
N GLN A 293 5.89 5.90 11.16
CA GLN A 293 6.54 5.84 12.47
C GLN A 293 5.58 5.13 13.43
N VAL A 294 6.01 4.01 14.00
CA VAL A 294 5.23 3.32 15.02
C VAL A 294 5.16 4.15 16.30
N ARG A 295 4.10 3.96 17.07
CA ARG A 295 3.97 4.60 18.37
C ARG A 295 4.12 3.60 19.51
N ARG A 296 4.19 4.13 20.74
CA ARG A 296 4.24 3.31 21.96
C ARG A 296 3.05 2.34 21.99
N GLY A 297 3.33 1.05 22.15
CA GLY A 297 2.34 -0.02 22.10
C GLY A 297 2.90 -1.29 21.48
N CYS A 298 2.13 -2.37 21.52
CA CYS A 298 2.40 -3.64 20.84
C CYS A 298 3.85 -4.19 20.84
N GLY A 299 4.56 -4.11 21.97
CA GLY A 299 5.94 -4.61 22.08
C GLY A 299 7.03 -3.55 21.96
N ILE A 300 6.71 -2.34 21.49
CA ILE A 300 7.64 -1.21 21.45
C ILE A 300 7.29 -0.12 22.47
N SER A 301 8.22 0.14 23.39
CA SER A 301 8.09 1.19 24.41
C SER A 301 9.23 2.22 24.38
N ASN A 302 10.37 1.84 23.82
CA ASN A 302 11.55 2.70 23.72
C ASN A 302 11.46 3.63 22.49
N MET A 303 12.27 4.69 22.51
CA MET A 303 12.29 5.69 21.43
C MET A 303 13.37 5.47 20.38
N LYS A 304 14.25 4.47 20.54
CA LYS A 304 15.45 4.37 19.70
C LYS A 304 15.08 4.03 18.24
N ILE A 305 14.27 2.99 18.03
CA ILE A 305 13.79 2.62 16.68
C ILE A 305 12.81 3.66 16.14
N ARG A 306 11.93 4.21 16.99
CA ARG A 306 10.96 5.23 16.57
C ARG A 306 11.67 6.50 16.09
N GLU A 307 12.74 6.90 16.75
CA GLU A 307 13.58 8.02 16.30
C GLU A 307 14.25 7.72 14.96
N ILE A 308 14.80 6.51 14.78
CA ILE A 308 15.33 6.06 13.48
C ILE A 308 14.27 6.19 12.40
N GLN A 309 13.06 5.67 12.62
CA GLN A 309 11.94 5.77 11.68
C GLN A 309 11.58 7.22 11.36
N ARG A 310 11.54 8.12 12.36
CA ARG A 310 11.27 9.56 12.16
C ARG A 310 12.29 10.20 11.20
N THR A 311 13.56 9.88 11.41
CA THR A 311 14.69 10.44 10.66
C THR A 311 15.01 9.67 9.38
N CYS A 312 14.29 8.58 9.08
CA CYS A 312 14.58 7.72 7.95
C CYS A 312 14.60 8.50 6.61
N GLY A 313 13.65 9.43 6.44
CA GLY A 313 13.60 10.31 5.26
C GLY A 313 14.72 11.36 5.15
N ASP A 314 15.58 11.50 6.18
CA ASP A 314 16.79 12.33 6.11
C ASP A 314 17.96 11.57 5.50
N PHE A 315 17.97 10.24 5.66
CA PHE A 315 19.00 9.36 5.12
C PHE A 315 18.65 8.81 3.74
N PHE A 316 17.36 8.71 3.43
CA PHE A 316 16.84 8.13 2.19
C PHE A 316 15.86 9.09 1.52
N SER A 317 16.27 9.68 0.39
CA SER A 317 15.51 10.71 -0.32
C SER A 317 14.18 10.22 -0.92
N ASP A 318 14.11 8.92 -1.19
CA ASP A 318 12.95 8.18 -1.67
C ASP A 318 12.01 7.72 -0.55
N VAL A 319 12.20 8.19 0.70
CA VAL A 319 11.38 7.81 1.84
C VAL A 319 10.58 9.01 2.36
N THR A 320 9.27 8.84 2.49
CA THR A 320 8.39 9.77 3.20
C THR A 320 7.89 9.09 4.47
N VAL A 321 8.17 9.69 5.62
CA VAL A 321 7.68 9.17 6.90
C VAL A 321 6.34 9.83 7.24
N LEU A 322 5.43 9.08 7.83
CA LEU A 322 4.14 9.53 8.35
C LEU A 322 4.03 9.20 9.84
N PRO A 323 3.47 10.09 10.68
CA PRO A 323 3.24 9.78 12.08
C PRO A 323 2.01 8.88 12.23
N THR A 324 1.95 8.16 13.34
CA THR A 324 0.72 7.53 13.85
C THR A 324 0.17 8.23 15.10
N ALA A 325 0.92 9.20 15.64
CA ALA A 325 0.49 10.08 16.72
C ALA A 325 -0.66 11.00 16.27
N GLY A 326 -1.47 11.48 17.22
CA GLY A 326 -2.67 12.27 16.93
C GLY A 326 -3.93 11.43 16.65
N ILE A 327 -3.83 10.09 16.71
CA ILE A 327 -4.95 9.16 16.55
C ILE A 327 -5.28 8.56 17.91
N ASN A 328 -6.46 8.81 18.44
CA ASN A 328 -6.87 8.33 19.77
C ASN A 328 -7.38 6.88 19.76
N GLU A 329 -7.84 6.43 18.61
CA GLU A 329 -8.58 5.19 18.39
C GLU A 329 -7.62 4.01 18.24
N HIS A 330 -7.01 3.61 19.35
CA HIS A 330 -6.04 2.52 19.42
C HIS A 330 -6.08 1.87 20.78
N ASP A 331 -6.07 0.54 20.79
CA ASP A 331 -6.28 -0.27 22.00
C ASP A 331 -5.00 -0.51 22.81
N GLY A 332 -3.86 -0.01 22.32
CA GLY A 332 -2.53 -0.30 22.88
C GLY A 332 -1.69 -1.18 21.96
N CYS A 333 -2.29 -1.76 20.91
CA CYS A 333 -1.60 -2.41 19.83
C CYS A 333 -2.14 -2.09 18.43
N HIS A 334 -3.46 -2.17 18.24
CA HIS A 334 -4.13 -1.97 16.95
C HIS A 334 -5.01 -0.74 16.96
N PHE A 335 -5.30 -0.22 15.77
CA PHE A 335 -6.24 0.89 15.58
C PHE A 335 -7.65 0.37 15.31
N THR A 336 -8.65 1.10 15.76
CA THR A 336 -10.02 0.88 15.26
C THR A 336 -10.14 1.39 13.82
N TYR A 337 -11.22 1.06 13.12
CA TYR A 337 -11.50 1.53 11.77
C TYR A 337 -11.39 3.05 11.66
N SER A 338 -11.87 3.79 12.66
CA SER A 338 -11.77 5.26 12.67
C SER A 338 -10.32 5.76 12.74
N GLY A 339 -9.43 5.01 13.39
CA GLY A 339 -7.98 5.25 13.38
C GLY A 339 -7.36 4.90 12.03
N TYR A 340 -7.62 3.70 11.51
CA TYR A 340 -7.14 3.27 10.20
C TYR A 340 -7.63 4.19 9.06
N ARG A 341 -8.86 4.68 9.12
CA ARG A 341 -9.39 5.66 8.15
C ARG A 341 -8.58 6.96 8.15
N ARG A 342 -8.14 7.44 9.32
CA ARG A 342 -7.24 8.60 9.43
C ARG A 342 -5.87 8.31 8.82
N MET A 343 -5.30 7.14 9.12
CA MET A 343 -4.04 6.71 8.52
C MET A 343 -4.14 6.66 6.99
N GLY A 344 -5.22 6.10 6.45
CA GLY A 344 -5.48 6.05 5.01
C GLY A 344 -5.61 7.44 4.37
N ASN A 345 -6.25 8.39 5.04
CA ASN A 345 -6.31 9.79 4.59
C ASN A 345 -4.91 10.42 4.51
N TRP A 346 -4.08 10.21 5.54
CA TRP A 346 -2.72 10.77 5.58
C TRP A 346 -1.82 10.10 4.54
N MET A 347 -1.95 8.79 4.36
CA MET A 347 -1.24 8.06 3.32
C MET A 347 -1.61 8.54 1.92
N ALA A 348 -2.90 8.70 1.62
CA ALA A 348 -3.34 9.28 0.34
C ALA A 348 -2.78 10.70 0.12
N ALA A 349 -2.75 11.54 1.16
CA ALA A 349 -2.16 12.87 1.06
C ALA A 349 -0.65 12.81 0.75
N ALA A 350 0.09 11.90 1.38
CA ALA A 350 1.52 11.71 1.12
C ALA A 350 1.78 11.20 -0.31
N ILE A 351 1.03 10.19 -0.75
CA ILE A 351 1.09 9.65 -2.12
C ILE A 351 0.78 10.75 -3.13
N ALA A 352 -0.31 11.49 -2.94
CA ALA A 352 -0.71 12.58 -3.81
C ALA A 352 0.39 13.65 -3.93
N LYS A 353 1.05 14.00 -2.82
CA LYS A 353 2.15 14.98 -2.82
C LYS A 353 3.37 14.48 -3.58
N ARG A 354 3.77 13.23 -3.37
CA ARG A 354 5.00 12.68 -3.93
C ARG A 354 4.86 12.23 -5.38
N LEU A 355 3.76 11.58 -5.71
CA LEU A 355 3.60 10.84 -6.97
C LEU A 355 2.61 11.46 -7.95
N TYR A 356 1.80 12.43 -7.50
CA TYR A 356 0.79 13.11 -8.32
C TYR A 356 0.93 14.65 -8.31
N GLY A 357 2.08 15.16 -7.86
CA GLY A 357 2.41 16.60 -7.93
C GLY A 357 1.55 17.51 -7.06
N VAL A 358 0.80 16.98 -6.08
CA VAL A 358 -0.02 17.82 -5.22
C VAL A 358 0.85 18.64 -4.27
N THR A 359 0.69 19.96 -4.33
CA THR A 359 1.32 20.83 -3.34
C THR A 359 0.53 20.80 -2.03
N ILE A 360 1.21 20.44 -0.94
CA ILE A 360 0.68 20.52 0.43
C ILE A 360 1.43 21.64 1.15
N SER A 361 0.68 22.60 1.70
CA SER A 361 1.23 23.66 2.53
C SER A 361 1.99 23.08 3.73
N ASP A 362 3.13 23.67 4.07
CA ASP A 362 3.94 23.23 5.21
C ASP A 362 3.18 23.25 6.54
N LYS A 363 2.15 24.10 6.67
CA LYS A 363 1.25 24.14 7.83
C LYS A 363 0.49 22.82 8.05
N LYS A 364 0.26 22.06 6.98
CA LYS A 364 -0.50 20.80 6.97
C LYS A 364 0.41 19.57 6.99
N LEU A 365 1.73 19.73 6.84
CA LEU A 365 2.66 18.62 6.98
C LEU A 365 2.66 18.12 8.43
N PRO A 366 3.01 16.86 8.66
CA PRO A 366 3.28 16.35 10.01
C PRO A 366 4.30 17.23 10.74
N PRO A 367 4.04 17.66 11.98
CA PRO A 367 5.06 18.34 12.76
C PRO A 367 6.26 17.43 13.01
N ASN A 368 7.41 17.84 12.50
CA ASN A 368 8.66 17.10 12.62
C ASN A 368 9.73 17.99 13.25
N LEU A 369 10.29 17.54 14.38
CA LEU A 369 11.29 18.30 15.11
C LEU A 369 12.59 18.38 14.29
N LYS A 370 13.19 19.57 14.26
CA LYS A 370 14.53 19.78 13.69
C LYS A 370 15.59 19.65 14.77
N GLU A 371 15.44 20.42 15.85
CA GLU A 371 16.41 20.52 16.93
C GLU A 371 15.72 20.94 18.24
N ALA A 372 16.41 20.68 19.35
CA ALA A 372 16.08 21.21 20.67
C ALA A 372 17.30 21.94 21.23
N ARG A 373 17.09 23.06 21.92
CA ARG A 373 18.17 23.85 22.52
C ARG A 373 17.73 24.51 23.82
N PHE A 374 18.67 24.76 24.73
CA PHE A 374 18.40 25.65 25.84
C PHE A 374 18.21 27.07 25.33
N THR A 375 17.34 27.86 25.99
CA THR A 375 17.12 29.26 25.60
C THR A 375 18.06 30.22 26.32
N SER A 376 18.75 29.74 27.35
CA SER A 376 19.61 30.53 28.23
C SER A 376 20.61 29.65 28.98
N PRO A 377 21.77 30.19 29.43
CA PRO A 377 22.76 29.47 30.24
C PRO A 377 22.25 28.92 31.58
N THR A 378 21.05 29.32 32.02
CA THR A 378 20.39 28.77 33.22
C THR A 378 19.89 27.34 33.01
N HIS A 379 19.68 26.92 31.77
CA HIS A 379 19.16 25.59 31.42
C HIS A 379 17.84 25.23 32.12
N ASP A 380 16.95 26.20 32.31
CA ASP A 380 15.61 26.03 32.92
C ASP A 380 14.47 26.14 31.87
N GLU A 381 14.82 26.35 30.61
CA GLU A 381 13.87 26.40 29.49
C GLU A 381 14.49 25.80 28.22
N ILE A 382 13.68 25.03 27.48
CA ILE A 382 14.08 24.38 26.22
C ILE A 382 13.19 24.89 25.09
N GLU A 383 13.79 25.36 24.00
CA GLU A 383 13.10 25.63 22.74
C GLU A 383 13.19 24.41 21.82
N LEU A 384 12.03 23.90 21.41
CA LEU A 384 11.87 22.92 20.37
C LEU A 384 11.62 23.65 19.04
N VAL A 385 12.50 23.47 18.06
CA VAL A 385 12.37 24.07 16.73
C VAL A 385 11.94 23.00 15.73
N PHE A 386 10.79 23.19 15.09
CA PHE A 386 10.25 22.29 14.08
C PHE A 386 10.77 22.67 12.69
N ARG A 387 10.83 21.68 11.79
CA ARG A 387 11.39 21.85 10.44
C ARG A 387 10.64 22.90 9.62
N SER A 388 9.33 22.97 9.77
CA SER A 388 8.53 24.05 9.18
C SER A 388 8.43 25.21 10.16
N THR A 389 9.16 26.29 9.86
CA THR A 389 9.27 27.48 10.72
C THR A 389 7.97 28.28 10.84
N ASN A 390 7.00 28.06 9.96
CA ASN A 390 5.69 28.72 9.96
C ASN A 390 4.54 27.75 10.32
N GLN A 391 4.85 26.56 10.83
CA GLN A 391 3.86 25.56 11.18
C GLN A 391 3.04 25.99 12.39
N THR A 392 1.72 25.90 12.29
CA THR A 392 0.83 26.07 13.44
C THR A 392 0.85 24.79 14.26
N LEU A 393 1.29 24.89 15.52
CA LEU A 393 1.34 23.79 16.47
C LEU A 393 0.23 23.95 17.51
N VAL A 394 -0.57 22.90 17.67
CA VAL A 394 -1.66 22.79 18.63
C VAL A 394 -1.24 21.80 19.71
N LEU A 395 -1.24 22.25 20.96
CA LEU A 395 -0.96 21.40 22.12
C LEU A 395 -2.27 21.06 22.80
N ASP A 396 -2.56 19.77 22.92
CA ASP A 396 -3.63 19.34 23.81
C ASP A 396 -3.21 19.56 25.27
N PRO A 397 -4.15 19.91 26.18
CA PRO A 397 -3.84 20.09 27.59
C PRO A 397 -3.18 18.85 28.21
N GLY A 398 -2.08 19.04 28.94
CA GLY A 398 -1.35 17.96 29.62
C GLY A 398 -0.28 17.26 28.77
N VAL A 399 -0.02 17.73 27.54
CA VAL A 399 0.98 17.10 26.63
C VAL A 399 2.39 17.08 27.22
N GLU A 400 2.73 18.04 28.09
CA GLU A 400 4.00 18.14 28.79
C GLU A 400 4.32 16.90 29.63
N SER A 401 3.30 16.22 30.17
CA SER A 401 3.46 14.98 30.94
C SER A 401 3.99 13.79 30.12
N TYR A 402 3.99 13.91 28.79
CA TYR A 402 4.54 12.91 27.85
C TYR A 402 5.93 13.29 27.34
N MET A 403 6.53 14.34 27.92
CA MET A 403 7.90 14.77 27.69
C MET A 403 8.79 14.40 28.88
N SER A 404 10.03 13.98 28.62
CA SER A 404 11.01 13.65 29.66
C SER A 404 12.42 14.07 29.28
N LEU A 405 13.22 14.46 30.26
CA LEU A 405 14.60 14.96 30.11
C LEU A 405 15.68 13.86 30.12
N GLY A 406 15.30 12.62 29.84
CA GLY A 406 16.20 11.46 29.92
C GLY A 406 16.14 10.75 31.27
N ALA A 407 16.90 9.66 31.40
CA ALA A 407 16.91 8.85 32.62
C ALA A 407 17.78 9.49 33.71
N GLY A 408 17.27 9.53 34.95
CA GLY A 408 18.02 10.04 36.10
C GLY A 408 18.01 11.57 36.27
N ILE A 409 17.24 12.29 35.46
CA ILE A 409 17.01 13.73 35.63
C ILE A 409 15.81 13.96 36.56
N ASN A 410 15.99 14.80 37.58
CA ASN A 410 14.96 15.12 38.57
C ASN A 410 14.00 16.22 38.07
N GLU A 411 14.50 17.12 37.23
CA GLU A 411 13.69 18.18 36.66
C GLU A 411 12.67 17.61 35.67
N SER A 412 11.55 18.29 35.54
CA SER A 412 10.45 17.90 34.66
C SER A 412 9.99 19.08 33.81
N VAL A 413 9.27 18.78 32.72
CA VAL A 413 8.61 19.80 31.91
C VAL A 413 7.32 20.20 32.61
N VAL A 414 7.21 21.46 33.02
CA VAL A 414 6.07 21.96 33.81
C VAL A 414 4.99 22.59 32.94
N SER A 415 5.39 23.18 31.83
CA SER A 415 4.45 23.75 30.87
C SER A 415 5.08 23.83 29.47
N ALA A 416 4.21 23.92 28.47
CA ALA A 416 4.59 24.09 27.08
C ALA A 416 3.74 25.20 26.46
N SER A 417 4.39 26.11 25.73
CA SER A 417 3.72 27.17 24.96
C SER A 417 4.19 27.14 23.51
N THR A 418 3.34 27.59 22.58
CA THR A 418 3.65 27.53 21.16
C THR A 418 3.79 28.91 20.53
N SER A 419 4.67 28.95 19.53
CA SER A 419 4.70 30.00 18.51
C SER A 419 4.89 29.32 17.15
N PRO A 420 4.77 30.03 16.00
CA PRO A 420 4.94 29.40 14.70
C PRO A 420 6.24 28.59 14.59
N GLY A 421 6.11 27.30 14.29
CA GLY A 421 7.20 26.35 14.15
C GLY A 421 7.99 26.03 15.43
N ARG A 422 7.51 26.44 16.61
CA ARG A 422 8.27 26.33 17.86
C ARG A 422 7.40 25.97 19.05
N ILE A 423 7.99 25.24 20.00
CA ILE A 423 7.43 25.02 21.34
C ILE A 423 8.47 25.45 22.36
N ILE A 424 8.09 26.28 23.32
CA ILE A 424 8.90 26.62 24.48
C ILE A 424 8.44 25.77 25.66
N LEU A 425 9.37 25.03 26.25
CA LEU A 425 9.18 24.17 27.40
C LEU A 425 9.78 24.82 28.63
N THR A 426 8.97 25.13 29.64
CA THR A 426 9.47 25.59 30.94
C THR A 426 9.75 24.37 31.82
N LEU A 427 10.93 24.34 32.45
CA LEU A 427 11.36 23.25 33.33
C LEU A 427 11.12 23.59 34.80
N SER A 428 11.06 22.58 35.66
CA SER A 428 10.87 22.76 37.10
C SER A 428 12.09 23.37 37.81
N GLY A 429 13.21 23.51 37.10
CA GLY A 429 14.45 24.12 37.55
C GLY A 429 15.55 23.97 36.49
N SER A 430 16.74 24.50 36.78
CA SER A 430 17.95 24.29 35.98
C SER A 430 18.29 22.79 35.91
N THR A 431 18.63 22.29 34.72
CA THR A 431 18.93 20.88 34.51
C THR A 431 20.27 20.64 33.82
N ALA A 432 20.84 19.46 34.07
CA ALA A 432 21.97 18.92 33.33
C ALA A 432 21.54 17.95 32.21
N ALA A 433 20.25 17.94 31.87
CA ALA A 433 19.70 17.12 30.80
C ALA A 433 20.44 17.34 29.47
N THR A 434 20.78 16.24 28.80
CA THR A 434 21.44 16.27 27.49
C THR A 434 20.48 15.91 26.36
N GLU A 435 19.26 15.50 26.68
CA GLU A 435 18.25 15.09 25.71
C GLU A 435 16.83 15.44 26.15
N ILE A 436 15.95 15.61 25.18
CA ILE A 436 14.50 15.73 25.36
C ILE A 436 13.80 14.63 24.57
N ILE A 437 12.81 14.01 25.21
CA ILE A 437 12.08 12.88 24.66
C ILE A 437 10.59 13.18 24.70
N TYR A 438 9.94 13.23 23.53
CA TYR A 438 8.49 13.19 23.42
C TYR A 438 8.05 11.77 23.06
N ARG A 439 7.52 11.03 24.04
CA ARG A 439 7.26 9.58 23.89
C ARG A 439 5.90 9.27 23.27
N GLY A 440 4.95 10.20 23.37
CA GLY A 440 3.53 9.93 23.15
C GLY A 440 2.99 8.85 24.11
N HIS A 441 1.83 8.29 23.79
CA HIS A 441 1.17 7.29 24.63
C HIS A 441 0.41 6.24 23.83
N MET A 442 -0.03 5.20 24.55
CA MET A 442 -0.98 4.22 24.06
C MET A 442 -2.38 4.84 24.09
N GLY A 443 -3.21 4.53 23.09
CA GLY A 443 -4.62 4.94 23.03
C GLY A 443 -4.84 6.45 23.02
N ALA A 444 -5.95 6.87 23.62
CA ALA A 444 -6.40 8.25 23.65
C ALA A 444 -5.64 9.10 24.68
N GLY A 445 -5.44 10.38 24.36
CA GLY A 445 -4.72 11.31 25.24
C GLY A 445 -4.25 12.57 24.49
N PRO A 446 -3.48 13.44 25.15
CA PRO A 446 -3.06 14.71 24.59
C PRO A 446 -1.89 14.56 23.62
N TRP A 447 -2.03 15.23 22.46
CA TRP A 447 -1.03 15.24 21.40
C TRP A 447 -0.51 16.64 21.09
N ILE A 448 0.69 16.69 20.52
CA ILE A 448 1.12 17.82 19.68
C ILE A 448 0.56 17.56 18.29
N LYS A 449 -0.16 18.51 17.70
CA LYS A 449 -0.79 18.38 16.37
C LYS A 449 -0.54 19.61 15.52
N ASN A 450 -0.77 19.49 14.22
CA ASN A 450 -1.02 20.66 13.37
C ASN A 450 -2.51 21.05 13.38
N SER A 451 -2.86 22.11 12.62
CA SER A 451 -4.24 22.61 12.52
C SER A 451 -5.24 21.60 11.93
N ASP A 452 -4.76 20.60 11.19
CA ASP A 452 -5.58 19.58 10.54
C ASP A 452 -5.68 18.30 11.40
N GLY A 453 -5.11 18.33 12.63
CA GLY A 453 -5.14 17.21 13.56
C GLY A 453 -4.10 16.12 13.30
N VAL A 454 -3.15 16.34 12.38
CA VAL A 454 -2.02 15.40 12.18
C VAL A 454 -1.06 15.55 13.35
N GLY A 455 -0.78 14.45 14.05
CA GLY A 455 0.12 14.46 15.20
C GLY A 455 1.57 14.73 14.82
N ALA A 456 2.31 15.33 15.74
CA ALA A 456 3.76 15.42 15.63
C ALA A 456 4.38 14.03 15.69
N PHE A 457 5.48 13.83 14.98
CA PHE A 457 6.31 12.66 15.23
C PHE A 457 6.76 12.65 16.69
N THR A 458 6.81 11.45 17.26
CA THR A 458 7.50 11.26 18.54
C THR A 458 9.00 11.28 18.32
N PHE A 459 9.76 11.82 19.27
CA PHE A 459 11.19 12.06 19.07
C PHE A 459 12.02 11.84 20.33
N ARG A 460 13.31 11.58 20.12
CA ARG A 460 14.37 11.62 21.14
C ARG A 460 15.56 12.33 20.53
N VAL A 461 15.84 13.54 20.97
CA VAL A 461 16.91 14.37 20.39
C VAL A 461 17.82 14.94 21.47
N PRO A 462 19.09 15.22 21.16
CA PRO A 462 19.96 15.97 22.05
C PRO A 462 19.44 17.39 22.26
N ILE A 463 19.75 17.97 23.43
CA ILE A 463 19.55 19.40 23.70
C ILE A 463 20.88 20.10 23.40
N ILE A 464 20.85 21.07 22.49
CA ILE A 464 21.99 21.92 22.15
C ILE A 464 22.15 23.00 23.23
N PRO A 465 23.39 23.40 23.60
CA PRO A 465 23.64 24.49 24.54
C PRO A 465 22.99 25.82 24.18
#